data_AF-A0A6S7HN53-F1
#
_entry.id   AF-A0A6S7HN53-F1
#
_cell.length_a   1.000
_cell.length_b   1.000
_cell.length_c   1.000
_cell.angle_alpha   90.00
_cell.angle_beta   90.00
_cell.angle_gamma   90.00
#
_symmetry.space_group_name_H-M   'P 1'
#
loop_
_entity.id
_entity.type
_entity.pdbx_description
1 polymer ?
#
loop_
_entity_poly.entity_id
_entity_poly.type
_entity_poly.pdbx_seq_one_letter_code
_entity_poly.pdbx_strand_id
1 'polypeptide(L)'
;MESVSLELVNNGKEPSFYLFKHKDINGLQLPLKGSSRVKYISFNVSINYIALGTNAGGIHIFRKSSLRHYRFLNAKVFPQPDSSRIVDVGVTNVLFSSQEKYLAAALSSGHVAIWELNFDKREASQLVKKTDEHKGSTVTSICWNSSSTKLFIGDSKGCISALEVSTGKIRRVHTIIKEGPAIVQLDFADEILLISNTKRCVYYDQSKDYLVQIGTKGRDGQYGACFLRRTNDQTVIYCARPGARLWEVDSSGQVLSTQQYKKLLATTSSPIVGHVSGNEKDLVANCDTYNFPKLLVLRDQYLMTWTRESIIVIDPILGNIVLWNNQLENIEDVCCNRQDMFVFQTGGCLTRYSLIPPKQCAAKLFVMGDWLQCSKVLISCKTQIIPVAARDHVPEYVVRRVKEMLNDNLQHEVCIAV
;
A
#
# COMPACT_ATOMS: atom_id res chain seq x y z
N MET A 1 37.15 4.34 9.38
CA MET A 1 35.97 4.56 8.52
C MET A 1 34.80 4.80 9.45
N GLU A 2 34.41 6.05 9.64
CA GLU A 2 33.37 6.44 10.59
C GLU A 2 32.02 5.86 10.15
N SER A 3 31.58 4.81 10.84
CA SER A 3 30.24 4.28 10.75
C SER A 3 29.28 5.34 11.27
N VAL A 4 28.34 5.81 10.44
CA VAL A 4 27.25 6.67 10.89
C VAL A 4 26.47 5.90 11.96
N SER A 5 26.62 6.32 13.21
CA SER A 5 25.95 5.77 14.37
C SER A 5 24.46 6.10 14.30
N LEU A 6 23.61 5.07 14.35
CA LEU A 6 22.16 5.14 14.49
C LEU A 6 21.66 5.97 15.68
N GLU A 7 22.56 6.41 16.56
CA GLU A 7 22.28 7.24 17.73
C GLU A 7 21.81 8.67 17.38
N LEU A 8 22.02 9.15 16.15
CA LEU A 8 21.70 10.54 15.75
C LEU A 8 20.34 10.73 15.07
N VAL A 9 19.54 9.68 14.89
CA VAL A 9 18.39 9.72 13.95
C VAL A 9 17.14 10.41 14.52
N ASN A 10 17.07 10.76 15.81
CA ASN A 10 15.76 11.04 16.41
C ASN A 10 15.71 12.03 17.61
N ASN A 11 16.56 13.06 17.67
CA ASN A 11 16.62 14.00 18.81
C ASN A 11 16.66 13.30 20.19
N GLY A 12 17.32 12.13 20.27
CA GLY A 12 17.39 11.30 21.49
C GLY A 12 16.16 10.45 21.82
N LYS A 13 15.12 10.41 20.97
CA LYS A 13 13.91 9.60 21.19
C LYS A 13 14.03 8.21 20.55
N GLU A 14 13.83 7.14 21.32
CA GLU A 14 13.87 5.79 20.75
C GLU A 14 12.79 5.59 19.67
N PRO A 15 13.11 4.92 18.55
CA PRO A 15 12.13 4.65 17.50
C PRO A 15 11.05 3.70 18.02
N SER A 16 9.79 4.01 17.70
CA SER A 16 8.65 3.16 18.06
C SER A 16 8.46 2.00 17.07
N PHE A 17 8.97 2.15 15.86
CA PHE A 17 8.90 1.14 14.80
C PHE A 17 10.12 1.23 13.88
N TYR A 18 10.37 0.12 13.18
CA TYR A 18 11.31 0.02 12.08
C TYR A 18 10.60 -0.34 10.79
N LEU A 19 11.13 0.16 9.66
CA LEU A 19 10.75 -0.28 8.32
C LEU A 19 11.59 -1.51 7.95
N PHE A 20 11.01 -2.70 8.13
CA PHE A 20 11.71 -3.96 7.95
C PHE A 20 11.52 -4.50 6.53
N LYS A 21 12.60 -4.61 5.75
CA LYS A 21 12.63 -5.24 4.43
C LYS A 21 12.68 -6.76 4.56
N HIS A 22 11.72 -7.44 3.96
CA HIS A 22 11.70 -8.90 3.87
C HIS A 22 12.57 -9.40 2.74
N LYS A 23 12.88 -10.70 2.75
CA LYS A 23 13.58 -11.37 1.66
C LYS A 23 12.87 -11.11 0.33
N ASP A 24 13.66 -10.90 -0.72
CA ASP A 24 13.15 -10.61 -2.05
C ASP A 24 12.16 -11.68 -2.52
N ILE A 25 11.03 -11.22 -3.06
CA ILE A 25 9.93 -12.06 -3.53
C ILE A 25 10.02 -12.32 -5.04
N ASN A 26 11.25 -12.50 -5.54
CA ASN A 26 11.57 -12.71 -6.96
C ASN A 26 10.85 -13.92 -7.59
N GLY A 27 10.33 -14.85 -6.77
CA GLY A 27 9.44 -15.92 -7.20
C GLY A 27 8.21 -15.44 -7.97
N LEU A 28 7.76 -14.21 -7.72
CA LEU A 28 6.65 -13.60 -8.45
C LEU A 28 6.97 -13.35 -9.93
N GLN A 29 8.25 -13.20 -10.31
CA GLN A 29 8.67 -13.00 -11.71
C GLN A 29 8.74 -14.31 -12.51
N LEU A 30 8.66 -15.47 -11.85
CA LEU A 30 8.80 -16.79 -12.51
C LEU A 30 7.86 -16.96 -13.71
N PRO A 31 6.56 -16.59 -13.66
CA PRO A 31 5.66 -16.77 -14.82
C PRO A 31 6.01 -15.91 -16.03
N LEU A 32 6.82 -14.85 -15.84
CA LEU A 32 7.26 -13.98 -16.93
C LEU A 32 8.66 -14.33 -17.44
N LYS A 33 9.35 -15.29 -16.81
CA LYS A 33 10.68 -15.74 -17.25
C LYS A 33 10.57 -16.30 -18.68
N GLY A 34 11.17 -15.58 -19.64
CA GLY A 34 11.14 -15.92 -21.07
C GLY A 34 10.48 -14.85 -21.94
N SER A 35 9.83 -13.85 -21.35
CA SER A 35 9.29 -12.70 -22.08
C SER A 35 9.94 -11.40 -21.63
N SER A 36 10.70 -10.75 -22.50
CA SER A 36 11.22 -9.40 -22.26
C SER A 36 10.16 -8.30 -22.46
N ARG A 37 9.05 -8.62 -23.14
CA ARG A 37 8.00 -7.66 -23.51
C ARG A 37 6.86 -7.59 -22.50
N VAL A 38 6.58 -8.68 -21.79
CA VAL A 38 5.49 -8.74 -20.82
C VAL A 38 6.01 -8.34 -19.46
N LYS A 39 5.36 -7.35 -18.84
CA LYS A 39 5.71 -6.84 -17.51
C LYS A 39 4.46 -6.74 -16.66
N TYR A 40 4.63 -6.91 -15.36
CA TYR A 40 3.61 -6.50 -14.40
C TYR A 40 3.51 -4.97 -14.39
N ILE A 41 2.28 -4.45 -14.36
CA ILE A 41 1.99 -3.01 -14.36
C ILE A 41 0.95 -2.59 -13.32
N SER A 42 0.31 -3.56 -12.66
CA SER A 42 -0.62 -3.33 -11.55
C SER A 42 -0.60 -4.51 -10.60
N PHE A 43 -1.00 -4.28 -9.35
CA PHE A 43 -1.05 -5.32 -8.36
C PHE A 43 -2.05 -5.02 -7.26
N ASN A 44 -2.44 -6.05 -6.52
CA ASN A 44 -3.18 -5.92 -5.27
C ASN A 44 -2.91 -7.11 -4.36
N VAL A 45 -2.97 -6.89 -3.05
CA VAL A 45 -2.67 -7.89 -2.04
C VAL A 45 -3.84 -8.03 -1.09
N SER A 46 -4.34 -9.25 -0.96
CA SER A 46 -5.33 -9.63 0.04
C SER A 46 -4.67 -10.34 1.22
N ILE A 47 -5.45 -10.94 2.11
CA ILE A 47 -4.92 -11.67 3.27
C ILE A 47 -4.13 -12.91 2.87
N ASN A 48 -4.59 -13.65 1.85
CA ASN A 48 -3.99 -14.91 1.41
C ASN A 48 -3.34 -14.85 0.02
N TYR A 49 -3.62 -13.84 -0.80
CA TYR A 49 -3.21 -13.81 -2.20
C TYR A 49 -2.58 -12.49 -2.64
N ILE A 50 -1.80 -12.56 -3.72
CA ILE A 50 -1.24 -11.43 -4.45
C ILE A 50 -1.71 -11.57 -5.90
N ALA A 51 -2.36 -10.55 -6.45
CA ALA A 51 -2.71 -10.46 -7.87
C ALA A 51 -1.76 -9.48 -8.56
N LEU A 52 -1.27 -9.85 -9.73
CA LEU A 52 -0.38 -9.06 -10.56
C LEU A 52 -0.94 -9.00 -12.00
N GLY A 53 -1.34 -7.80 -12.42
CA GLY A 53 -1.82 -7.53 -13.77
C GLY A 53 -0.68 -7.19 -14.73
N THR A 54 -0.75 -7.69 -15.96
CA THR A 54 0.30 -7.49 -16.98
C THR A 54 -0.09 -6.46 -18.03
N ASN A 55 0.90 -5.86 -18.68
CA ASN A 55 0.73 -5.02 -19.87
C ASN A 55 0.11 -5.77 -21.07
N ALA A 56 0.04 -7.10 -21.01
CA ALA A 56 -0.51 -7.97 -22.04
C ALA A 56 -1.89 -8.54 -21.71
N GLY A 57 -2.61 -8.00 -20.71
CA GLY A 57 -4.00 -8.38 -20.39
C GLY A 57 -4.13 -9.68 -19.58
N GLY A 58 -3.04 -10.19 -19.01
CA GLY A 58 -3.06 -11.35 -18.12
C GLY A 58 -3.04 -10.93 -16.66
N ILE A 59 -3.66 -11.71 -15.78
CA ILE A 59 -3.59 -11.53 -14.32
C ILE A 59 -3.06 -12.81 -13.71
N HIS A 60 -1.95 -12.69 -12.98
CA HIS A 60 -1.33 -13.79 -12.25
C HIS A 60 -1.66 -13.66 -10.76
N ILE A 61 -2.24 -14.72 -10.18
CA ILE A 61 -2.59 -14.78 -8.77
C ILE A 61 -1.65 -15.77 -8.09
N PHE A 62 -1.04 -15.35 -6.98
CA PHE A 62 -0.10 -16.11 -6.18
C PHE A 62 -0.61 -16.28 -4.75
N ARG A 63 -0.28 -17.41 -4.11
CA ARG A 63 -0.50 -17.55 -2.66
C ARG A 63 0.55 -16.73 -1.91
N LYS A 64 0.13 -15.79 -1.07
CA LYS A 64 1.01 -14.89 -0.30
C LYS A 64 1.99 -15.65 0.59
N SER A 65 1.57 -16.75 1.21
CA SER A 65 2.39 -17.53 2.15
C SER A 65 3.54 -18.30 1.50
N SER A 66 3.35 -18.78 0.27
CA SER A 66 4.32 -19.66 -0.43
C SER A 66 4.93 -19.01 -1.67
N LEU A 67 4.40 -17.87 -2.12
CA LEU A 67 4.71 -17.20 -3.38
C LEU A 67 4.54 -18.09 -4.61
N ARG A 68 3.84 -19.22 -4.49
CA ARG A 68 3.54 -20.11 -5.60
C ARG A 68 2.44 -19.50 -6.46
N HIS A 69 2.65 -19.51 -7.77
CA HIS A 69 1.62 -19.16 -8.73
C HIS A 69 0.44 -20.10 -8.57
N TYR A 70 -0.74 -19.53 -8.37
CA TYR A 70 -1.96 -20.26 -8.04
C TYR A 70 -2.95 -20.28 -9.22
N ARG A 71 -3.15 -19.14 -9.88
CA ARG A 71 -4.12 -19.03 -10.98
C ARG A 71 -3.71 -17.97 -11.99
N PHE A 72 -4.01 -18.21 -13.26
CA PHE A 72 -3.96 -17.22 -14.32
C PHE A 72 -5.39 -16.86 -14.76
N LEU A 73 -5.67 -15.58 -14.94
CA LEU A 73 -6.91 -15.08 -15.56
C LEU A 73 -6.57 -14.31 -16.83
N ASN A 74 -7.33 -14.55 -17.89
CA ASN A 74 -7.25 -13.74 -19.10
C ASN A 74 -8.26 -12.60 -18.99
N ALA A 75 -7.77 -11.37 -18.87
CA ALA A 75 -8.61 -10.19 -18.76
C ALA A 75 -9.12 -9.69 -20.12
N LYS A 76 -8.65 -10.28 -21.23
CA LYS A 76 -9.07 -9.95 -22.60
C LYS A 76 -10.45 -10.53 -22.92
N VAL A 77 -11.49 -9.90 -22.39
CA VAL A 77 -12.88 -10.40 -22.43
C VAL A 77 -13.83 -9.49 -23.23
N PHE A 78 -13.31 -8.46 -23.89
CA PHE A 78 -14.07 -7.49 -24.67
C PHE A 78 -13.70 -7.59 -26.16
N PRO A 79 -14.59 -8.14 -27.02
CA PRO A 79 -14.36 -8.19 -28.46
C PRO A 79 -14.51 -6.79 -29.09
N GLN A 80 -13.80 -6.52 -30.19
CA GLN A 80 -14.14 -5.37 -31.04
C GLN A 80 -15.38 -5.68 -31.90
N PRO A 81 -16.22 -4.67 -32.20
CA PRO A 81 -17.33 -4.83 -33.14
C PRO A 81 -16.89 -5.24 -34.55
N ASP A 82 -15.73 -4.76 -35.02
CA ASP A 82 -15.34 -4.82 -36.44
C ASP A 82 -13.93 -5.38 -36.73
N SER A 83 -13.24 -5.97 -35.75
CA SER A 83 -11.92 -6.59 -36.01
C SER A 83 -11.61 -7.82 -35.15
N SER A 84 -10.77 -8.71 -35.68
CA SER A 84 -10.15 -9.81 -34.92
C SER A 84 -9.04 -9.34 -33.98
N ARG A 85 -8.72 -8.04 -33.95
CA ARG A 85 -7.65 -7.46 -33.12
C ARG A 85 -8.23 -7.02 -31.78
N ILE A 86 -7.67 -7.58 -30.71
CA ILE A 86 -8.04 -7.27 -29.34
C ILE A 86 -7.54 -5.85 -28.97
N VAL A 87 -8.44 -4.99 -28.47
CA VAL A 87 -8.11 -3.61 -27.97
C VAL A 87 -7.50 -3.64 -26.58
N ASP A 88 -7.65 -4.76 -25.89
CA ASP A 88 -7.31 -4.92 -24.48
C ASP A 88 -5.78 -4.88 -24.32
N VAL A 89 -5.28 -3.70 -23.97
CA VAL A 89 -3.90 -3.47 -23.55
C VAL A 89 -3.92 -3.26 -22.04
N GLY A 90 -2.94 -3.84 -21.36
CA GLY A 90 -2.65 -3.64 -19.94
C GLY A 90 -3.78 -3.74 -18.91
N VAL A 91 -3.63 -4.65 -17.96
CA VAL A 91 -4.44 -4.60 -16.73
C VAL A 91 -3.93 -3.47 -15.84
N THR A 92 -4.60 -2.31 -15.82
CA THR A 92 -4.16 -1.09 -15.11
C THR A 92 -4.53 -1.09 -13.64
N ASN A 93 -5.60 -1.80 -13.26
CA ASN A 93 -6.00 -1.96 -11.87
C ASN A 93 -6.45 -3.40 -11.64
N VAL A 94 -6.13 -3.94 -10.48
CA VAL A 94 -6.68 -5.19 -9.95
C VAL A 94 -7.08 -4.97 -8.50
N LEU A 95 -8.17 -5.57 -8.05
CA LEU A 95 -8.63 -5.42 -6.66
C LEU A 95 -9.42 -6.65 -6.20
N PHE A 96 -8.92 -7.31 -5.16
CA PHE A 96 -9.67 -8.35 -4.47
C PHE A 96 -10.85 -7.74 -3.71
N SER A 97 -11.98 -8.43 -3.71
CA SER A 97 -13.09 -8.11 -2.83
C SER A 97 -12.79 -8.52 -1.38
N SER A 98 -13.62 -8.03 -0.44
CA SER A 98 -13.60 -8.57 0.92
C SER A 98 -13.82 -10.09 0.87
N GLN A 99 -13.08 -10.82 1.72
CA GLN A 99 -13.05 -12.29 1.77
C GLN A 99 -12.59 -13.00 0.48
N GLU A 100 -11.98 -12.29 -0.48
CA GLU A 100 -11.37 -12.91 -1.66
C GLU A 100 -12.36 -13.70 -2.53
N LYS A 101 -13.65 -13.33 -2.48
CA LYS A 101 -14.70 -13.96 -3.30
C LYS A 101 -14.59 -13.55 -4.77
N TYR A 102 -14.33 -12.28 -5.02
CA TYR A 102 -14.21 -11.72 -6.36
C TYR A 102 -12.85 -11.05 -6.59
N LEU A 103 -12.45 -10.96 -7.85
CA LEU A 103 -11.40 -10.07 -8.31
C LEU A 103 -11.96 -9.15 -9.39
N ALA A 104 -11.84 -7.84 -9.18
CA ALA A 104 -12.08 -6.85 -10.21
C ALA A 104 -10.78 -6.52 -10.94
N ALA A 105 -10.87 -6.25 -12.24
CA ALA A 105 -9.77 -5.70 -13.01
C ALA A 105 -10.24 -4.66 -14.02
N ALA A 106 -9.46 -3.59 -14.17
CA ALA A 106 -9.64 -2.58 -15.21
C ALA A 106 -8.54 -2.71 -16.27
N LEU A 107 -8.91 -2.46 -17.51
CA LEU A 107 -8.01 -2.48 -18.68
C LEU A 107 -7.68 -1.06 -19.12
N SER A 108 -6.57 -0.88 -19.83
CA SER A 108 -6.17 0.45 -20.32
C SER A 108 -7.15 1.08 -21.31
N SER A 109 -8.06 0.27 -21.86
CA SER A 109 -9.16 0.71 -22.73
C SER A 109 -10.35 1.30 -21.97
N GLY A 110 -10.34 1.25 -20.63
CA GLY A 110 -11.41 1.71 -19.75
C GLY A 110 -12.47 0.64 -19.43
N HIS A 111 -12.32 -0.56 -19.97
CA HIS A 111 -13.23 -1.67 -19.66
C HIS A 111 -12.91 -2.27 -18.28
N VAL A 112 -13.94 -2.73 -17.57
CA VAL A 112 -13.80 -3.36 -16.25
C VAL A 112 -14.52 -4.70 -16.21
N ALA A 113 -13.86 -5.70 -15.66
CA ALA A 113 -14.36 -7.06 -15.54
C ALA A 113 -14.22 -7.58 -14.10
N ILE A 114 -15.13 -8.47 -13.70
CA ILE A 114 -15.18 -9.08 -12.37
C ILE A 114 -15.24 -10.58 -12.53
N TRP A 115 -14.33 -11.28 -11.85
CA TRP A 115 -14.31 -12.74 -11.77
C TRP A 115 -14.72 -13.20 -10.38
N GLU A 116 -15.57 -14.21 -10.29
CA GLU A 116 -15.71 -15.02 -9.08
C GLU A 116 -14.56 -16.01 -9.00
N LEU A 117 -13.86 -15.98 -7.88
CA LEU A 117 -12.59 -16.67 -7.73
C LEU A 117 -12.76 -18.15 -7.40
N ASN A 118 -13.84 -18.57 -6.72
CA ASN A 118 -14.11 -19.98 -6.38
C ASN A 118 -12.92 -20.73 -5.74
N PHE A 119 -12.10 -20.04 -4.94
CA PHE A 119 -10.92 -20.64 -4.31
C PHE A 119 -11.27 -21.76 -3.34
N ASP A 120 -12.34 -21.59 -2.55
CA ASP A 120 -12.77 -22.57 -1.54
C ASP A 120 -13.28 -23.87 -2.18
N LYS A 121 -13.98 -23.73 -3.32
CA LYS A 121 -14.50 -24.87 -4.10
C LYS A 121 -13.44 -25.54 -4.97
N ARG A 122 -12.25 -24.93 -5.09
CA ARG A 122 -11.17 -25.36 -6.01
C ARG A 122 -11.63 -25.45 -7.47
N GLU A 123 -12.58 -24.61 -7.86
CA GLU A 123 -13.14 -24.58 -9.22
C GLU A 123 -12.44 -23.51 -10.09
N ALA A 124 -12.74 -23.57 -11.39
CA ALA A 124 -12.36 -22.52 -12.32
C ALA A 124 -13.01 -21.18 -11.92
N SER A 125 -12.27 -20.08 -12.14
CA SER A 125 -12.78 -18.74 -11.92
C SER A 125 -13.68 -18.39 -13.08
N GLN A 126 -14.79 -17.75 -12.78
CA GLN A 126 -15.81 -17.45 -13.76
C GLN A 126 -15.94 -15.94 -13.89
N LEU A 127 -15.97 -15.45 -15.13
CA LEU A 127 -16.29 -14.05 -15.40
C LEU A 127 -17.78 -13.83 -15.09
N VAL A 128 -18.08 -13.04 -14.06
CA VAL A 128 -19.47 -12.84 -13.59
C VAL A 128 -20.07 -11.52 -14.05
N LYS A 129 -19.26 -10.46 -14.19
CA LYS A 129 -19.71 -9.15 -14.67
C LYS A 129 -18.63 -8.49 -15.52
N LYS A 130 -19.09 -7.62 -16.42
CA LYS A 130 -18.24 -6.75 -17.22
C LYS A 130 -18.96 -5.46 -17.58
N THR A 131 -18.23 -4.36 -17.72
CA THR A 131 -18.76 -3.05 -18.09
C THR A 131 -17.80 -2.28 -19.00
N ASP A 132 -18.37 -1.54 -19.93
CA ASP A 132 -17.73 -0.61 -20.87
C ASP A 132 -18.08 0.86 -20.59
N GLU A 133 -18.66 1.16 -19.42
CA GLU A 133 -19.09 2.52 -19.03
C GLU A 133 -17.95 3.56 -19.10
N HIS A 134 -16.72 3.13 -18.80
CA HIS A 134 -15.53 3.99 -18.81
C HIS A 134 -14.69 3.84 -20.08
N LYS A 135 -15.23 3.25 -21.15
CA LYS A 135 -14.53 3.05 -22.41
C LYS A 135 -13.98 4.38 -22.96
N GLY A 136 -12.69 4.39 -23.29
CA GLY A 136 -12.01 5.60 -23.77
C GLY A 136 -11.57 6.58 -22.68
N SER A 137 -11.67 6.18 -21.42
CA SER A 137 -11.08 6.85 -20.26
C SER A 137 -10.16 5.88 -19.52
N THR A 138 -9.12 6.39 -18.86
CA THR A 138 -8.28 5.56 -17.99
C THR A 138 -8.98 5.40 -16.65
N VAL A 139 -9.31 4.18 -16.25
CA VAL A 139 -9.78 3.91 -14.88
C VAL A 139 -8.61 4.18 -13.94
N THR A 140 -8.81 5.07 -12.97
CA THR A 140 -7.76 5.51 -12.04
C THR A 140 -7.94 4.93 -10.65
N SER A 141 -9.18 4.58 -10.26
CA SER A 141 -9.47 4.00 -8.96
C SER A 141 -10.67 3.06 -9.05
N ILE A 142 -10.60 1.96 -8.29
CA ILE A 142 -11.69 1.01 -8.10
C ILE A 142 -11.80 0.72 -6.60
N CYS A 143 -13.02 0.53 -6.10
CA CYS A 143 -13.28 0.28 -4.68
C CYS A 143 -14.50 -0.62 -4.51
N TRP A 144 -14.41 -1.63 -3.65
CA TRP A 144 -15.54 -2.47 -3.29
C TRP A 144 -16.33 -1.87 -2.13
N ASN A 145 -17.65 -2.07 -2.11
CA ASN A 145 -18.39 -1.90 -0.86
C ASN A 145 -18.04 -3.01 0.15
N SER A 146 -18.37 -2.79 1.42
CA SER A 146 -18.02 -3.70 2.52
C SER A 146 -18.53 -5.15 2.32
N SER A 147 -19.70 -5.31 1.69
CA SER A 147 -20.32 -6.61 1.42
C SER A 147 -19.86 -7.28 0.12
N SER A 148 -18.96 -6.67 -0.65
CA SER A 148 -18.50 -7.19 -1.96
C SER A 148 -19.62 -7.45 -2.98
N THR A 149 -20.71 -6.68 -2.90
CA THR A 149 -21.86 -6.77 -3.81
C THR A 149 -21.86 -5.67 -4.87
N LYS A 150 -21.06 -4.62 -4.68
CA LYS A 150 -20.98 -3.46 -5.57
C LYS A 150 -19.53 -3.01 -5.72
N LEU A 151 -19.12 -2.78 -6.97
CA LEU A 151 -17.82 -2.21 -7.31
C LEU A 151 -18.02 -0.77 -7.79
N PHE A 152 -17.37 0.18 -7.14
CA PHE A 152 -17.27 1.56 -7.58
C PHE A 152 -16.05 1.75 -8.47
N ILE A 153 -16.21 2.49 -9.56
CA ILE A 153 -15.20 2.69 -10.58
C ILE A 153 -15.10 4.20 -10.83
N GLY A 154 -13.89 4.75 -10.75
CA GLY A 154 -13.59 6.15 -11.01
C GLY A 154 -12.50 6.30 -12.08
N ASP A 155 -12.63 7.30 -12.94
CA ASP A 155 -11.72 7.47 -14.08
C ASP A 155 -11.04 8.85 -14.19
N SER A 156 -10.19 8.98 -15.20
CA SER A 156 -9.41 10.18 -15.52
C SER A 156 -10.25 11.37 -15.99
N LYS A 157 -11.54 11.17 -16.32
CA LYS A 157 -12.48 12.23 -16.71
C LYS A 157 -13.48 12.55 -15.59
N GLY A 158 -13.22 12.06 -14.38
CA GLY A 158 -14.06 12.32 -13.20
C GLY A 158 -15.38 11.56 -13.20
N CYS A 159 -15.59 10.62 -14.13
CA CYS A 159 -16.78 9.77 -14.11
C CYS A 159 -16.67 8.76 -12.97
N ILE A 160 -17.78 8.53 -12.27
CA ILE A 160 -17.93 7.56 -11.20
C ILE A 160 -19.16 6.71 -11.47
N SER A 161 -18.96 5.40 -11.58
CA SER A 161 -20.05 4.43 -11.72
C SER A 161 -20.00 3.37 -10.63
N ALA A 162 -21.15 2.76 -10.38
CA ALA A 162 -21.32 1.63 -9.50
C ALA A 162 -21.83 0.42 -10.29
N LEU A 163 -21.08 -0.68 -10.27
CA LEU A 163 -21.42 -1.95 -10.90
C LEU A 163 -21.87 -2.96 -9.84
N GLU A 164 -23.12 -3.40 -9.92
CA GLU A 164 -23.66 -4.42 -9.02
C GLU A 164 -23.30 -5.84 -9.48
N VAL A 165 -22.84 -6.69 -8.55
CA VAL A 165 -22.40 -8.08 -8.83
C VAL A 165 -23.54 -9.10 -8.75
N SER A 166 -24.73 -8.71 -8.29
CA SER A 166 -25.86 -9.62 -8.05
C SER A 166 -26.23 -10.51 -9.25
N THR A 167 -26.72 -11.71 -8.94
CA THR A 167 -26.90 -12.88 -9.83
C THR A 167 -28.00 -12.72 -10.89
N GLY A 168 -28.68 -11.57 -10.94
CA GLY A 168 -29.67 -11.27 -11.97
C GLY A 168 -29.03 -11.05 -13.35
N LYS A 169 -29.76 -11.42 -14.41
CA LYS A 169 -29.37 -11.20 -15.82
C LYS A 169 -29.29 -9.72 -16.21
N ILE A 170 -29.85 -8.82 -15.42
CA ILE A 170 -29.89 -7.38 -15.71
C ILE A 170 -28.57 -6.74 -15.29
N ARG A 171 -27.91 -6.09 -16.26
CA ARG A 171 -26.74 -5.24 -16.02
C ARG A 171 -27.22 -3.96 -15.31
N ARG A 172 -26.92 -3.82 -14.00
CA ARG A 172 -27.14 -2.59 -13.25
C ARG A 172 -25.81 -1.88 -13.06
N VAL A 173 -25.52 -0.98 -14.01
CA VAL A 173 -24.50 0.06 -13.83
C VAL A 173 -25.24 1.34 -13.51
N HIS A 174 -24.86 1.99 -12.41
CA HIS A 174 -25.44 3.26 -11.99
C HIS A 174 -24.34 4.33 -11.99
N THR A 175 -24.51 5.38 -12.79
CA THR A 175 -23.54 6.47 -12.89
C THR A 175 -23.87 7.54 -11.86
N ILE A 176 -22.96 7.71 -10.89
CA ILE A 176 -23.08 8.64 -9.76
C ILE A 176 -22.63 10.04 -10.17
N ILE A 177 -21.50 10.12 -10.87
CA ILE A 177 -20.94 11.37 -11.43
C ILE A 177 -20.62 11.10 -12.90
N LYS A 178 -21.11 11.93 -13.82
CA LYS A 178 -20.89 11.74 -15.27
C LYS A 178 -19.54 12.25 -15.74
N GLU A 179 -19.10 13.39 -15.22
CA GLU A 179 -17.86 14.05 -15.62
C GLU A 179 -17.34 14.98 -14.51
N GLY A 180 -16.05 15.26 -14.54
CA GLY A 180 -15.41 16.16 -13.58
C GLY A 180 -13.88 16.07 -13.60
N PRO A 181 -13.22 16.57 -12.54
CA PRO A 181 -11.79 16.39 -12.36
C PRO A 181 -11.41 14.92 -12.19
N ALA A 182 -10.25 14.53 -12.70
CA ALA A 182 -9.74 13.15 -12.62
C ALA A 182 -9.81 12.58 -11.19
N ILE A 183 -10.35 11.37 -11.08
CA ILE A 183 -10.41 10.66 -9.80
C ILE A 183 -9.00 10.21 -9.41
N VAL A 184 -8.65 10.39 -8.14
CA VAL A 184 -7.35 10.03 -7.56
C VAL A 184 -7.47 8.78 -6.70
N GLN A 185 -8.46 8.75 -5.82
CA GLN A 185 -8.68 7.64 -4.89
C GLN A 185 -10.16 7.56 -4.52
N LEU A 186 -10.68 6.34 -4.49
CA LEU A 186 -11.97 5.98 -3.90
C LEU A 186 -11.72 5.18 -2.62
N ASP A 187 -12.58 5.39 -1.64
CA ASP A 187 -12.63 4.56 -0.43
C ASP A 187 -14.09 4.41 0.03
N PHE A 188 -14.41 3.37 0.79
CA PHE A 188 -15.79 3.08 1.18
C PHE A 188 -15.87 2.60 2.63
N ALA A 189 -16.74 3.23 3.41
CA ALA A 189 -17.08 2.82 4.76
C ALA A 189 -18.50 3.29 5.09
N ASP A 190 -19.22 2.54 5.93
CA ASP A 190 -20.51 2.94 6.50
C ASP A 190 -21.55 3.44 5.45
N GLU A 191 -21.66 2.75 4.30
CA GLU A 191 -22.51 3.12 3.15
C GLU A 191 -22.17 4.47 2.48
N ILE A 192 -21.01 5.03 2.80
CA ILE A 192 -20.48 6.26 2.23
C ILE A 192 -19.30 5.93 1.30
N LEU A 193 -19.41 6.37 0.04
CA LEU A 193 -18.30 6.36 -0.91
C LEU A 193 -17.53 7.68 -0.82
N LEU A 194 -16.30 7.63 -0.33
CA LEU A 194 -15.38 8.76 -0.33
C LEU A 194 -14.71 8.88 -1.70
N ILE A 195 -14.73 10.10 -2.24
CA ILE A 195 -14.29 10.42 -3.59
C ILE A 195 -13.25 11.53 -3.54
N SER A 196 -12.00 11.15 -3.76
CA SER A 196 -10.87 12.06 -3.85
C SER A 196 -10.56 12.34 -5.32
N ASN A 197 -10.69 13.60 -5.77
CA ASN A 197 -10.29 14.01 -7.14
C ASN A 197 -9.22 15.12 -7.11
N THR A 198 -8.69 15.49 -8.28
CA THR A 198 -7.57 16.44 -8.36
C THR A 198 -7.87 17.86 -7.86
N LYS A 199 -9.15 18.22 -7.68
CA LYS A 199 -9.57 19.58 -7.27
C LYS A 199 -10.23 19.65 -5.89
N ARG A 200 -10.85 18.57 -5.42
CA ARG A 200 -11.56 18.50 -4.13
C ARG A 200 -11.71 17.07 -3.63
N CYS A 201 -12.22 16.93 -2.41
CA CYS A 201 -12.74 15.67 -1.88
C CYS A 201 -14.24 15.84 -1.63
N VAL A 202 -15.02 14.82 -1.95
CA VAL A 202 -16.46 14.74 -1.68
C VAL A 202 -16.77 13.35 -1.15
N TYR A 203 -17.91 13.17 -0.49
CA TYR A 203 -18.44 11.84 -0.26
C TYR A 203 -19.84 11.71 -0.85
N TYR A 204 -20.19 10.51 -1.28
CA TYR A 204 -21.51 10.13 -1.75
C TYR A 204 -22.17 9.23 -0.70
N ASP A 205 -23.27 9.69 -0.13
CA ASP A 205 -24.09 8.91 0.80
C ASP A 205 -25.07 8.06 -0.02
N GLN A 206 -24.82 6.75 -0.07
CA GLN A 206 -25.61 5.84 -0.87
C GLN A 206 -27.05 5.70 -0.35
N SER A 207 -27.29 5.91 0.94
CA SER A 207 -28.61 5.75 1.55
C SER A 207 -29.56 6.89 1.17
N LYS A 208 -29.01 8.08 0.97
CA LYS A 208 -29.76 9.31 0.68
C LYS A 208 -29.56 9.82 -0.76
N ASP A 209 -28.69 9.18 -1.53
CA ASP A 209 -28.39 9.48 -2.93
C ASP A 209 -27.98 10.94 -3.17
N TYR A 210 -27.04 11.45 -2.37
CA TYR A 210 -26.53 12.81 -2.49
C TYR A 210 -25.02 12.92 -2.26
N LEU A 211 -24.43 13.95 -2.83
CA LEU A 211 -23.01 14.29 -2.70
C LEU A 211 -22.82 15.40 -1.69
N VAL A 212 -21.82 15.24 -0.82
CA VAL A 212 -21.42 16.24 0.16
C VAL A 212 -19.97 16.65 -0.08
N GLN A 213 -19.75 17.96 -0.12
CA GLN A 213 -18.40 18.49 -0.24
C GLN A 213 -17.67 18.41 1.11
N ILE A 214 -16.43 17.93 1.08
CA ILE A 214 -15.56 17.93 2.26
C ILE A 214 -14.76 19.24 2.31
N GLY A 215 -15.00 20.02 3.35
CA GLY A 215 -14.40 21.33 3.54
C GLY A 215 -14.73 22.32 2.42
N THR A 216 -14.24 23.56 2.57
CA THR A 216 -14.57 24.66 1.64
C THR A 216 -13.42 25.03 0.70
N LYS A 217 -12.16 24.72 1.06
CA LYS A 217 -10.99 25.09 0.26
C LYS A 217 -10.70 24.03 -0.82
N GLY A 218 -10.67 24.44 -2.08
CA GLY A 218 -10.20 23.59 -3.19
C GLY A 218 -8.70 23.26 -3.09
N ARG A 219 -8.24 22.27 -3.85
CA ARG A 219 -6.83 21.88 -4.01
C ARG A 219 -6.48 21.79 -5.50
N ASP A 220 -5.20 21.66 -5.81
CA ASP A 220 -4.75 21.37 -7.17
C ASP A 220 -3.62 20.35 -7.14
N GLY A 221 -3.88 19.14 -7.65
CA GLY A 221 -2.93 18.04 -7.71
C GLY A 221 -3.52 16.71 -7.27
N GLN A 222 -2.73 15.64 -7.36
CA GLN A 222 -3.14 14.31 -6.95
C GLN A 222 -2.98 14.14 -5.45
N TYR A 223 -4.09 14.14 -4.72
CA TYR A 223 -4.09 13.97 -3.27
C TYR A 223 -5.10 12.89 -2.86
N GLY A 224 -4.69 12.01 -1.96
CA GLY A 224 -5.50 10.91 -1.45
C GLY A 224 -6.57 11.33 -0.45
N ALA A 225 -7.47 10.40 -0.17
CA ALA A 225 -8.37 10.47 0.98
C ALA A 225 -8.75 9.05 1.37
N CYS A 226 -8.93 8.80 2.66
CA CYS A 226 -9.40 7.51 3.17
C CYS A 226 -10.22 7.68 4.45
N PHE A 227 -10.96 6.63 4.79
CA PHE A 227 -11.53 6.45 6.10
C PHE A 227 -10.51 5.81 7.04
N LEU A 228 -10.59 6.15 8.32
CA LEU A 228 -9.93 5.42 9.40
C LEU A 228 -10.93 5.14 10.51
N ARG A 229 -11.08 3.85 10.85
CA ARG A 229 -11.87 3.40 11.98
C ARG A 229 -11.08 3.58 13.27
N ARG A 230 -11.62 4.32 14.23
CA ARG A 230 -11.06 4.47 15.57
C ARG A 230 -11.52 3.34 16.50
N THR A 231 -10.81 3.16 17.61
CA THR A 231 -11.09 2.12 18.61
C THR A 231 -12.46 2.25 19.26
N ASN A 232 -13.03 3.46 19.31
CA ASN A 232 -14.38 3.73 19.81
C ASN A 232 -15.47 3.47 18.76
N ASP A 233 -15.12 2.81 17.66
CA ASP A 233 -16.05 2.56 16.57
C ASP A 233 -16.63 3.89 16.01
N GLN A 234 -15.76 4.88 15.87
CA GLN A 234 -16.00 6.09 15.09
C GLN A 234 -15.18 6.07 13.79
N THR A 235 -15.83 6.35 12.65
CA THR A 235 -15.15 6.46 11.35
C THR A 235 -14.81 7.92 11.10
N VAL A 236 -13.54 8.20 10.80
CA VAL A 236 -13.04 9.56 10.54
C VAL A 236 -12.49 9.62 9.13
N ILE A 237 -12.77 10.72 8.44
CA ILE A 237 -12.26 10.96 7.09
C ILE A 237 -10.95 11.73 7.20
N TYR A 238 -9.92 11.25 6.48
CA TYR A 238 -8.66 11.95 6.33
C TYR A 238 -8.44 12.34 4.87
N CYS A 239 -8.18 13.62 4.60
CA CYS A 239 -7.99 14.14 3.25
C CYS A 239 -6.61 14.80 3.10
N ALA A 240 -5.80 14.33 2.16
CA ALA A 240 -4.51 14.95 1.86
C ALA A 240 -4.67 16.31 1.17
N ARG A 241 -3.76 17.22 1.50
CA ARG A 241 -3.77 18.63 1.09
C ARG A 241 -2.35 19.13 0.74
N PRO A 242 -2.24 20.16 -0.13
CA PRO A 242 -0.95 20.74 -0.49
C PRO A 242 -0.09 21.14 0.72
N GLY A 243 1.21 20.85 0.62
CA GLY A 243 2.22 21.24 1.61
C GLY A 243 2.37 20.28 2.79
N ALA A 244 2.30 18.97 2.56
CA ALA A 244 2.34 17.94 3.60
C ALA A 244 1.25 18.15 4.66
N ARG A 245 0.02 18.44 4.23
CA ARG A 245 -1.10 18.70 5.13
C ARG A 245 -2.14 17.60 5.04
N LEU A 246 -2.80 17.35 6.16
CA LEU A 246 -3.90 16.41 6.25
C LEU A 246 -5.07 17.07 6.97
N TRP A 247 -6.25 16.99 6.37
CA TRP A 247 -7.49 17.34 7.04
C TRP A 247 -8.06 16.13 7.74
N GLU A 248 -8.45 16.33 8.99
CA GLU A 248 -9.33 15.45 9.73
C GLU A 248 -10.76 15.98 9.60
N VAL A 249 -11.69 15.10 9.25
CA VAL A 249 -13.03 15.48 8.81
C VAL A 249 -14.05 14.57 9.51
N ASP A 250 -15.14 15.18 9.97
CA ASP A 250 -16.24 14.46 10.61
C ASP A 250 -17.17 13.79 9.59
N SER A 251 -18.21 13.11 10.08
CA SER A 251 -19.23 12.46 9.25
C SER A 251 -20.10 13.44 8.46
N SER A 252 -20.11 14.74 8.80
CA SER A 252 -20.85 15.77 8.08
C SER A 252 -20.07 16.35 6.90
N GLY A 253 -18.76 16.10 6.82
CA GLY A 253 -17.87 16.69 5.81
C GLY A 253 -17.22 17.99 6.29
N GLN A 254 -17.38 18.35 7.56
CA GLN A 254 -16.72 19.51 8.15
C GLN A 254 -15.28 19.17 8.55
N VAL A 255 -14.35 20.09 8.26
CA VAL A 255 -12.94 19.96 8.66
C VAL A 255 -12.82 20.25 10.14
N LEU A 256 -12.43 19.24 10.92
CA LEU A 256 -12.17 19.34 12.36
C LEU A 256 -10.78 19.92 12.65
N SER A 257 -9.76 19.44 11.92
CA SER A 257 -8.38 19.86 12.13
C SER A 257 -7.57 19.87 10.83
N THR A 258 -6.53 20.72 10.78
CA THR A 258 -5.53 20.72 9.70
C THR A 258 -4.16 20.40 10.28
N GLN A 259 -3.74 19.15 10.10
CA GLN A 259 -2.46 18.63 10.57
C GLN A 259 -1.36 18.98 9.54
N GLN A 260 -0.18 19.39 10.01
CA GLN A 260 0.91 19.89 9.15
C GLN A 260 2.21 19.14 9.43
N TYR A 261 2.69 18.36 8.46
CA TYR A 261 3.84 17.47 8.63
C TYR A 261 5.14 17.97 8.04
N LYS A 262 5.13 19.10 7.32
CA LYS A 262 6.32 19.61 6.60
C LYS A 262 7.54 19.73 7.51
N LYS A 263 7.37 20.24 8.74
CA LYS A 263 8.45 20.35 9.73
C LYS A 263 8.95 19.00 10.23
N LEU A 264 8.04 18.04 10.40
CA LEU A 264 8.37 16.69 10.86
C LEU A 264 9.12 15.88 9.79
N LEU A 265 8.84 16.15 8.52
CA LEU A 265 9.54 15.54 7.37
C LEU A 265 10.86 16.26 7.01
N ALA A 266 11.19 17.35 7.71
CA ALA A 266 12.49 18.03 7.64
C ALA A 266 13.48 17.50 8.68
N THR A 267 13.23 16.31 9.23
CA THR A 267 14.13 15.60 10.15
C THR A 267 14.99 14.61 9.38
N THR A 268 15.80 13.78 10.05
CA THR A 268 16.55 12.68 9.42
C THR A 268 15.59 11.52 9.11
N SER A 269 15.77 10.86 7.97
CA SER A 269 14.95 9.70 7.63
C SER A 269 15.27 8.48 8.51
N SER A 270 14.27 7.63 8.73
CA SER A 270 14.42 6.36 9.44
C SER A 270 15.06 5.32 8.52
N PRO A 271 16.03 4.52 8.99
CA PRO A 271 16.70 3.53 8.15
C PRO A 271 15.83 2.31 7.86
N ILE A 272 16.12 1.64 6.74
CA ILE A 272 15.61 0.30 6.44
C ILE A 272 16.47 -0.73 7.17
N VAL A 273 15.81 -1.73 7.77
CA VAL A 273 16.46 -2.88 8.43
C VAL A 273 15.97 -4.20 7.80
N GLY A 274 16.68 -5.30 8.02
CA GLY A 274 16.33 -6.62 7.49
C GLY A 274 17.18 -7.00 6.27
N HIS A 275 16.56 -7.52 5.21
CA HIS A 275 17.26 -7.98 3.99
C HIS A 275 17.68 -6.83 3.07
N VAL A 276 18.53 -5.94 3.57
CA VAL A 276 19.12 -4.83 2.80
C VAL A 276 20.30 -5.36 1.99
N SER A 277 20.39 -4.95 0.72
CA SER A 277 21.46 -5.37 -0.21
C SER A 277 22.19 -4.13 -0.71
N GLY A 278 23.52 -4.13 -0.64
CA GLY A 278 24.37 -3.01 -1.04
C GLY A 278 24.84 -2.16 0.13
N ASN A 279 25.66 -1.14 -0.17
CA ASN A 279 26.14 -0.18 0.83
C ASN A 279 24.97 0.63 1.39
N GLU A 280 24.97 0.87 2.72
CA GLU A 280 23.99 1.74 3.37
C GLU A 280 24.02 3.11 2.66
N LYS A 281 22.91 3.49 2.00
CA LYS A 281 22.76 4.86 1.49
C LYS A 281 22.66 5.80 2.68
N ASP A 282 23.42 6.89 2.66
CA ASP A 282 23.37 7.90 3.70
C ASP A 282 21.94 8.38 3.94
N LEU A 283 21.59 8.54 5.22
CA LEU A 283 20.30 9.10 5.60
C LEU A 283 20.29 10.58 5.23
N VAL A 284 19.26 11.01 4.51
CA VAL A 284 19.12 12.40 4.10
C VAL A 284 18.30 13.14 5.14
N ALA A 285 18.74 14.36 5.44
CA ALA A 285 17.93 15.33 6.16
C ALA A 285 17.06 16.05 5.13
N ASN A 286 15.73 15.96 5.29
CA ASN A 286 14.68 16.56 4.45
C ASN A 286 14.13 15.70 3.30
N CYS A 287 12.81 15.68 3.19
CA CYS A 287 12.07 15.16 2.05
C CYS A 287 11.73 16.33 1.11
N ASP A 288 12.22 16.35 -0.14
CA ASP A 288 12.03 17.54 -1.00
C ASP A 288 10.68 17.59 -1.73
N THR A 289 9.89 16.51 -1.65
CA THR A 289 8.58 16.41 -2.29
C THR A 289 7.56 15.83 -1.32
N TYR A 290 6.51 16.58 -0.97
CA TYR A 290 5.49 16.12 -0.01
C TYR A 290 4.09 16.04 -0.63
N ASN A 291 3.98 15.38 -1.78
CA ASN A 291 2.68 15.04 -2.31
C ASN A 291 2.20 13.74 -1.64
N PHE A 292 0.95 13.72 -1.16
CA PHE A 292 0.34 12.53 -0.55
C PHE A 292 -0.70 11.97 -1.54
N PRO A 293 -0.27 11.22 -2.58
CA PRO A 293 -1.10 10.87 -3.73
C PRO A 293 -2.26 9.96 -3.36
N LYS A 294 -2.04 9.02 -2.43
CA LYS A 294 -3.07 8.16 -1.84
C LYS A 294 -2.80 8.01 -0.34
N LEU A 295 -3.85 7.78 0.43
CA LEU A 295 -3.76 7.47 1.85
C LEU A 295 -4.23 6.04 2.08
N LEU A 296 -3.42 5.22 2.72
CA LEU A 296 -3.74 3.83 3.02
C LEU A 296 -3.72 3.59 4.52
N VAL A 297 -4.66 2.81 5.02
CA VAL A 297 -4.65 2.38 6.43
C VAL A 297 -3.59 1.29 6.64
N LEU A 298 -2.77 1.44 7.66
CA LEU A 298 -1.71 0.53 8.07
C LEU A 298 -1.87 0.20 9.56
N ARG A 299 -1.84 -1.09 9.91
CA ARG A 299 -2.06 -1.61 11.28
C ARG A 299 -3.36 -1.09 11.91
N ASP A 300 -4.39 -0.83 11.10
CA ASP A 300 -5.71 -0.35 11.53
C ASP A 300 -5.69 0.96 12.37
N GLN A 301 -4.57 1.69 12.35
CA GLN A 301 -4.33 2.84 13.23
C GLN A 301 -3.55 3.96 12.53
N TYR A 302 -2.58 3.60 11.70
CA TYR A 302 -1.70 4.56 11.03
C TYR A 302 -2.17 4.80 9.61
N LEU A 303 -1.83 5.98 9.09
CA LEU A 303 -1.93 6.24 7.65
C LEU A 303 -0.56 6.07 7.02
N MET A 304 -0.53 5.49 5.82
CA MET A 304 0.65 5.37 5.02
C MET A 304 0.42 6.05 3.67
N THR A 305 1.42 6.82 3.25
CA THR A 305 1.48 7.48 1.94
C THR A 305 2.91 7.37 1.40
N TRP A 306 3.09 7.66 0.12
CA TRP A 306 4.40 7.64 -0.51
C TRP A 306 4.59 8.81 -1.46
N THR A 307 5.85 9.02 -1.84
CA THR A 307 6.27 9.83 -2.99
C THR A 307 6.98 8.88 -3.96
N ARG A 308 7.63 9.38 -5.02
CA ARG A 308 8.44 8.51 -5.88
C ARG A 308 9.62 7.84 -5.15
N GLU A 309 10.07 8.44 -4.05
CA GLU A 309 11.30 8.05 -3.36
C GLU A 309 11.09 7.80 -1.86
N SER A 310 9.94 8.20 -1.31
CA SER A 310 9.71 8.16 0.13
C SER A 310 8.49 7.34 0.52
N ILE A 311 8.60 6.60 1.62
CA ILE A 311 7.46 6.05 2.36
C ILE A 311 7.30 6.86 3.63
N ILE A 312 6.07 7.23 3.95
CA ILE A 312 5.72 8.05 5.11
C ILE A 312 4.60 7.35 5.87
N VAL A 313 4.83 7.10 7.15
CA VAL A 313 3.83 6.56 8.07
C VAL A 313 3.47 7.64 9.09
N ILE A 314 2.18 7.92 9.18
CA ILE A 314 1.60 9.01 9.94
C ILE A 314 0.77 8.41 11.07
N ASP A 315 0.91 8.97 12.27
CA ASP A 315 -0.05 8.83 13.35
C ASP A 315 -1.03 10.00 13.26
N PRO A 316 -2.23 9.79 12.69
CA PRO A 316 -3.18 10.87 12.46
C PRO A 316 -3.94 11.25 13.73
N ILE A 317 -3.83 10.47 14.82
CA ILE A 317 -4.45 10.77 16.11
C ILE A 317 -3.54 11.72 16.88
N LEU A 318 -2.23 11.44 16.89
CA LEU A 318 -1.23 12.30 17.52
C LEU A 318 -0.77 13.46 16.64
N GLY A 319 -1.15 13.48 15.36
CA GLY A 319 -0.69 14.47 14.40
C GLY A 319 0.81 14.43 14.18
N ASN A 320 1.41 13.23 14.21
CA ASN A 320 2.86 13.03 14.15
C ASN A 320 3.29 12.08 13.02
N ILE A 321 4.58 12.08 12.67
CA ILE A 321 5.19 11.08 11.80
C ILE A 321 5.71 9.92 12.67
N VAL A 322 5.25 8.70 12.38
CA VAL A 322 5.73 7.47 13.03
C VAL A 322 7.12 7.13 12.53
N LEU A 323 7.27 7.12 11.21
CA LEU A 323 8.54 7.02 10.52
C LEU A 323 8.38 7.53 9.09
N TRP A 324 9.50 7.90 8.48
CA TRP A 324 9.57 8.11 7.05
C TRP A 324 10.94 7.64 6.56
N ASN A 325 11.02 7.15 5.33
CA ASN A 325 12.25 6.68 4.72
C ASN A 325 12.31 7.15 3.27
N ASN A 326 13.50 7.49 2.78
CA ASN A 326 13.74 7.97 1.41
C ASN A 326 14.78 7.13 0.64
N GLN A 327 15.09 5.93 1.11
CA GLN A 327 16.07 5.03 0.49
C GLN A 327 15.44 4.15 -0.60
N LEU A 328 14.13 4.22 -0.79
CA LEU A 328 13.42 3.57 -1.89
C LEU A 328 13.44 4.49 -3.12
N GLU A 329 13.37 3.91 -4.29
CA GLU A 329 13.34 4.66 -5.55
C GLU A 329 12.24 4.11 -6.45
N ASN A 330 11.72 4.98 -7.33
CA ASN A 330 10.78 4.62 -8.38
C ASN A 330 9.52 3.91 -7.87
N ILE A 331 8.96 4.36 -6.74
CA ILE A 331 7.69 3.85 -6.22
C ILE A 331 6.55 4.29 -7.15
N GLU A 332 5.81 3.32 -7.68
CA GLU A 332 4.65 3.56 -8.54
C GLU A 332 3.33 3.43 -7.76
N ASP A 333 3.21 2.38 -6.96
CA ASP A 333 2.01 2.12 -6.15
C ASP A 333 2.36 1.28 -4.91
N VAL A 334 1.51 1.36 -3.89
CA VAL A 334 1.71 0.61 -2.64
C VAL A 334 0.39 -0.01 -2.20
N CYS A 335 0.43 -1.20 -1.62
CA CYS A 335 -0.72 -1.86 -1.03
C CYS A 335 -0.39 -2.31 0.40
N CYS A 336 -1.27 -1.99 1.35
CA CYS A 336 -1.14 -2.41 2.74
C CYS A 336 -1.94 -3.69 3.00
N ASN A 337 -1.37 -4.61 3.77
CA ASN A 337 -2.11 -5.73 4.34
C ASN A 337 -1.65 -5.95 5.80
N ARG A 338 -2.50 -5.57 6.76
CA ARG A 338 -2.18 -5.52 8.20
C ARG A 338 -0.97 -4.62 8.48
N GLN A 339 0.18 -5.21 8.79
CA GLN A 339 1.44 -4.50 9.05
C GLN A 339 2.39 -4.49 7.86
N ASP A 340 2.05 -5.22 6.79
CA ASP A 340 2.88 -5.32 5.59
C ASP A 340 2.56 -4.20 4.61
N MET A 341 3.60 -3.67 3.98
CA MET A 341 3.54 -2.75 2.86
C MET A 341 4.18 -3.43 1.66
N PHE A 342 3.42 -3.62 0.59
CA PHE A 342 3.91 -4.15 -0.67
C PHE A 342 4.14 -2.97 -1.60
N VAL A 343 5.39 -2.70 -1.91
CA VAL A 343 5.84 -1.54 -2.68
C VAL A 343 6.12 -2.00 -4.09
N PHE A 344 5.37 -1.45 -5.04
CA PHE A 344 5.53 -1.74 -6.45
C PHE A 344 6.34 -0.63 -7.10
N GLN A 345 7.44 -1.04 -7.73
CA GLN A 345 8.43 -0.14 -8.30
C GLN A 345 8.48 -0.29 -9.82
N THR A 346 8.95 0.77 -10.49
CA THR A 346 9.13 0.78 -11.94
C THR A 346 9.87 -0.47 -12.44
N GLY A 347 9.37 -1.02 -13.54
CA GLY A 347 9.84 -2.29 -14.09
C GLY A 347 9.06 -3.52 -13.60
N GLY A 348 8.05 -3.32 -12.75
CA GLY A 348 7.17 -4.39 -12.30
C GLY A 348 7.74 -5.19 -11.12
N CYS A 349 8.67 -4.60 -10.36
CA CYS A 349 9.26 -5.20 -9.17
C CYS A 349 8.34 -4.97 -7.97
N LEU A 350 8.14 -6.01 -7.16
CA LEU A 350 7.36 -5.92 -5.92
C LEU A 350 8.27 -6.26 -4.74
N THR A 351 8.35 -5.36 -3.77
CA THR A 351 9.15 -5.54 -2.55
C THR A 351 8.24 -5.48 -1.33
N ARG A 352 8.45 -6.38 -0.36
CA ARG A 352 7.67 -6.41 0.88
C ARG A 352 8.45 -5.76 2.02
N TYR A 353 7.81 -4.80 2.66
CA TYR A 353 8.24 -4.20 3.92
C TYR A 353 7.20 -4.49 5.01
N SER A 354 7.59 -4.35 6.27
CA SER A 354 6.63 -4.28 7.40
C SER A 354 7.01 -3.16 8.35
N LEU A 355 5.99 -2.56 8.95
CA LEU A 355 6.13 -1.68 10.09
C LEU A 355 6.13 -2.52 11.37
N ILE A 356 7.30 -2.73 11.99
CA ILE A 356 7.44 -3.63 13.15
C ILE A 356 8.05 -2.92 14.38
N PRO A 357 7.58 -3.20 15.60
CA PRO A 357 8.17 -2.66 16.82
C PRO A 357 9.61 -3.15 17.05
N PRO A 358 10.45 -2.41 17.81
CA PRO A 358 11.84 -2.77 18.08
C PRO A 358 12.04 -4.21 18.57
N LYS A 359 11.22 -4.67 19.52
CA LYS A 359 11.31 -6.04 20.06
C LYS A 359 11.11 -7.13 19.00
N GLN A 360 10.17 -6.93 18.07
CA GLN A 360 9.94 -7.86 16.96
C GLN A 360 11.05 -7.76 15.91
N CYS A 361 11.59 -6.56 15.70
CA CYS A 361 12.71 -6.34 14.80
C CYS A 361 13.96 -7.08 15.27
N ALA A 362 14.35 -6.91 16.54
CA ALA A 362 15.50 -7.59 17.14
C ALA A 362 15.34 -9.12 17.06
N ALA A 363 14.17 -9.64 17.43
CA ALA A 363 13.87 -11.08 17.34
C ALA A 363 14.06 -11.64 15.92
N LYS A 364 13.58 -10.92 14.90
CA LYS A 364 13.71 -11.34 13.50
C LYS A 364 15.16 -11.30 13.02
N LEU A 365 15.89 -10.23 13.32
CA LEU A 365 17.30 -10.09 12.96
C LEU A 365 18.16 -11.17 13.62
N PHE A 366 17.86 -11.52 14.88
CA PHE A 366 18.48 -12.63 15.58
C PHE A 366 18.26 -13.97 14.87
N VAL A 367 17.01 -14.28 14.49
CA VAL A 367 16.68 -15.52 13.74
C VAL A 367 17.34 -15.54 12.36
N MET A 368 17.53 -14.38 11.74
CA MET A 368 18.26 -14.24 10.47
C MET A 368 19.78 -14.42 10.61
N GLY A 369 20.32 -14.37 11.82
CA GLY A 369 21.77 -14.36 12.06
C GLY A 369 22.44 -13.03 11.73
N ASP A 370 21.68 -11.94 11.56
CA ASP A 370 22.24 -10.60 11.32
C ASP A 370 22.54 -9.91 12.66
N TRP A 371 23.68 -10.26 13.24
CA TRP A 371 24.07 -9.82 14.58
C TRP A 371 24.33 -8.31 14.65
N LEU A 372 24.83 -7.71 13.57
CA LEU A 372 25.16 -6.29 13.51
C LEU A 372 23.90 -5.42 13.49
N GLN A 373 22.93 -5.71 12.63
CA GLN A 373 21.66 -4.99 12.66
C GLN A 373 20.91 -5.28 13.97
N CYS A 374 20.96 -6.52 14.48
CA CYS A 374 20.31 -6.87 15.73
C CYS A 374 20.85 -6.03 16.89
N SER A 375 22.17 -5.90 17.04
CA SER A 375 22.77 -5.12 18.12
C SER A 375 22.48 -3.63 18.01
N LYS A 376 22.53 -3.08 16.79
CA LYS A 376 22.13 -1.71 16.46
C LYS A 376 20.71 -1.41 16.99
N VAL A 377 19.75 -2.32 16.78
CA VAL A 377 18.37 -2.20 17.31
C VAL A 377 18.34 -2.33 18.84
N LEU A 378 19.04 -3.31 19.42
CA LEU A 378 19.09 -3.50 20.87
C LEU A 378 19.63 -2.27 21.62
N ILE A 379 20.66 -1.62 21.05
CA ILE A 379 21.31 -0.45 21.64
C ILE A 379 20.46 0.81 21.50
N SER A 380 19.80 1.00 20.34
CA SER A 380 18.98 2.19 20.07
C SER A 380 17.61 2.18 20.75
N CYS A 381 17.17 1.02 21.29
CA CYS A 381 15.87 0.85 21.95
C CYS A 381 15.95 0.23 23.35
N LYS A 382 16.97 0.57 24.13
CA LYS A 382 17.23 -0.04 25.45
C LYS A 382 16.01 0.02 26.38
N THR A 383 15.36 1.17 26.51
CA THR A 383 14.23 1.34 27.44
C THR A 383 12.98 0.56 27.01
N GLN A 384 12.82 0.28 25.72
CA GLN A 384 11.76 -0.59 25.21
C GLN A 384 12.07 -2.09 25.29
N ILE A 385 13.34 -2.47 25.45
CA ILE A 385 13.80 -3.87 25.41
C ILE A 385 14.13 -4.43 26.80
N ILE A 386 14.52 -3.58 27.75
CA ILE A 386 14.79 -3.97 29.15
C ILE A 386 13.55 -4.48 29.92
N PRO A 387 12.32 -3.97 29.71
CA PRO A 387 11.14 -4.39 30.48
C PRO A 387 10.81 -5.88 30.33
N VAL A 388 10.21 -6.49 31.36
CA VAL A 388 9.80 -7.92 31.37
C VAL A 388 8.94 -8.29 30.15
N ALA A 389 8.07 -7.38 29.69
CA ALA A 389 7.20 -7.58 28.52
C ALA A 389 7.95 -7.71 27.18
N ALA A 390 9.24 -7.39 27.13
CA ALA A 390 10.08 -7.62 25.96
C ALA A 390 10.64 -9.05 25.90
N ARG A 391 10.70 -9.78 27.04
CA ARG A 391 11.31 -11.12 27.13
C ARG A 391 10.64 -12.16 26.22
N ASP A 392 9.35 -12.00 25.92
CA ASP A 392 8.64 -12.89 24.98
C ASP A 392 9.23 -12.84 23.56
N HIS A 393 9.84 -11.71 23.20
CA HIS A 393 10.40 -11.48 21.87
C HIS A 393 11.93 -11.41 21.89
N VAL A 394 12.52 -10.88 22.96
CA VAL A 394 13.97 -10.73 23.16
C VAL A 394 14.34 -11.27 24.55
N PRO A 395 14.46 -12.60 24.71
CA PRO A 395 14.98 -13.20 25.94
C PRO A 395 16.44 -12.78 26.22
N GLU A 396 16.89 -12.90 27.47
CA GLU A 396 18.27 -12.54 27.86
C GLU A 396 19.34 -13.27 27.03
N TYR A 397 19.09 -14.54 26.67
CA TYR A 397 20.03 -15.32 25.85
C TYR A 397 20.25 -14.69 24.46
N VAL A 398 19.25 -13.99 23.90
CA VAL A 398 19.40 -13.29 22.61
C VAL A 398 20.44 -12.18 22.74
N VAL A 399 20.32 -11.35 23.78
CA VAL A 399 21.26 -10.24 24.02
C VAL A 399 22.67 -10.77 24.25
N ARG A 400 22.81 -11.80 25.09
CA ARG A 400 24.12 -12.44 25.36
C ARG A 400 24.73 -13.01 24.09
N ARG A 401 23.94 -13.75 23.30
CA ARG A 401 24.43 -14.41 22.08
C ARG A 401 24.83 -13.40 20.99
N VAL A 402 24.07 -12.31 20.83
CA VAL A 402 24.44 -11.22 19.90
C VAL A 402 25.78 -10.60 20.31
N LYS A 403 26.00 -10.37 21.61
CA LYS A 403 27.27 -9.83 22.12
C LYS A 403 28.45 -10.78 21.84
N GLU A 404 28.28 -12.07 22.07
CA GLU A 404 29.29 -13.10 21.76
C GLU A 404 29.65 -13.08 20.27
N MET A 405 28.65 -13.17 19.38
CA MET A 405 28.88 -13.25 17.93
C MET A 405 29.51 -11.98 17.34
N LEU A 406 29.23 -10.81 17.90
CA LEU A 406 29.88 -9.56 17.48
C LEU A 406 31.38 -9.55 17.82
N ASN A 407 31.74 -10.05 18.99
CA ASN A 407 33.14 -10.14 19.39
C ASN A 407 33.89 -11.14 18.50
N ASP A 408 33.27 -12.27 18.17
CA ASP A 408 33.84 -13.27 17.26
C ASP A 408 34.03 -12.70 15.85
N ASN A 409 33.06 -11.93 15.33
CA ASN A 409 33.18 -11.27 14.03
C ASN A 409 34.32 -10.24 14.00
N LEU A 410 34.45 -9.42 15.06
CA LEU A 410 35.55 -8.47 15.20
C LEU A 410 36.91 -9.17 15.25
N GLN A 411 37.01 -10.33 15.92
CA GLN A 411 38.23 -11.14 15.95
C GLN A 411 38.55 -11.76 14.57
N HIS A 412 37.53 -12.22 13.84
CA HIS A 412 37.71 -12.76 12.49
C HIS A 412 38.12 -11.72 11.46
N GLU A 413 37.58 -10.49 11.50
CA GLU A 413 38.02 -9.41 10.62
C GLU A 413 39.48 -9.01 10.88
N VAL A 414 39.93 -9.05 12.13
CA VAL A 414 41.34 -8.81 12.49
C VAL A 414 42.24 -9.95 11.99
N CYS A 415 41.80 -11.21 12.04
CA CYS A 415 42.59 -12.35 11.53
C CYS A 415 42.66 -12.44 10.00
N ILE A 416 41.72 -11.84 9.26
CA ILE A 416 41.74 -11.79 7.78
C ILE A 416 42.58 -10.59 7.27
N ALA A 417 42.87 -9.62 8.15
CA ALA A 417 43.68 -8.43 7.85
C ALA A 417 45.18 -8.57 8.19
N VAL A 418 45.68 -9.78 8.46
CA VAL A 418 47.11 -10.06 8.73
C VAL A 418 47.81 -10.68 7.53
#